data_AF-A0A0N5BDN9-F1
#
_entry.id   AF-A0A0N5BDN9-F1
#
_cell.length_a   1.000
_cell.length_b   1.000
_cell.length_c   1.000
_cell.angle_alpha   90.00
_cell.angle_beta   90.00
_cell.angle_gamma   90.00
#
_symmetry.space_group_name_H-M   'P 1'
#
loop_
_entity.id
_entity.type
_entity.pdbx_description
1 polymer ?
#
loop_
_entity_poly.entity_id
_entity_poly.type
_entity_poly.pdbx_seq_one_letter_code
_entity_poly.pdbx_strand_id
1 'polypeptide(L)'
;MGEEIFSTDDNTIKPVLLALILFLFGILSINLLPENLHKTEINMYERSFARYLIKVMGNTDDLAKEDDKVIINETFTKYMGLSPKMIGIVPPFIPITLRDRIRTAPQYNLLACSMHKHMSSMISPAMCYLRNETQYIEEYGEVIANNHNACIYDPMKKINAWFHDIKTALKYESLPLDDWTFFSFSRDPIERFISGFSNICVDNTIELGNKTCYDCGTNLECFIETLYKDMIGYASGKPFMRYEVAAHFYPQSWMCDYFQYFNKYKIIPYSSATIKNKKFIDNLTKLLRKSNVPSTSINFLIEQFETTKTHHRTVGKKNRKDIEKQLKNSPYLMEKLYQMFYYDFILFNYDIPKEFLWKGPDVVPPDTP
;
A
#
# COMPACT_ATOMS: atom_id res chain seq x y z
N MET A 1 17.38 -17.48 -56.56
CA MET A 1 16.30 -18.35 -56.07
C MET A 1 16.43 -18.41 -54.56
N GLY A 2 15.85 -17.42 -53.90
CA GLY A 2 15.77 -17.33 -52.44
C GLY A 2 14.37 -16.82 -52.14
N GLU A 3 13.51 -17.70 -51.64
CA GLU A 3 12.16 -17.36 -51.22
C GLU A 3 12.26 -16.62 -49.88
N GLU A 4 11.78 -15.37 -49.86
CA GLU A 4 11.43 -14.70 -48.60
C GLU A 4 10.22 -15.40 -48.01
N ILE A 5 10.48 -16.28 -47.04
CA ILE A 5 9.45 -16.83 -46.17
C ILE A 5 9.23 -15.76 -45.09
N PHE A 6 8.10 -15.06 -45.20
CA PHE A 6 7.54 -14.03 -44.29
C PHE A 6 7.79 -12.55 -44.66
N SER A 7 6.80 -12.00 -45.39
CA SER A 7 6.50 -10.57 -45.46
C SER A 7 5.98 -10.07 -44.09
N THR A 8 6.52 -8.95 -43.61
CA THR A 8 6.19 -8.33 -42.30
C THR A 8 5.04 -7.31 -42.37
N ASP A 9 4.29 -7.24 -43.47
CA ASP A 9 3.17 -6.30 -43.63
C ASP A 9 1.79 -6.88 -43.26
N ASP A 10 1.75 -8.11 -42.74
CA ASP A 10 0.49 -8.73 -42.35
C ASP A 10 0.18 -8.50 -40.85
N ASN A 11 -0.80 -7.62 -40.59
CA ASN A 11 -1.31 -7.29 -39.25
C ASN A 11 -1.90 -8.49 -38.48
N THR A 12 -1.99 -9.67 -39.10
CA THR A 12 -2.42 -10.92 -38.43
C THR A 12 -1.27 -11.72 -37.79
N ILE A 13 -0.01 -11.47 -38.16
CA ILE A 13 1.15 -12.22 -37.63
C ILE A 13 1.52 -11.77 -36.22
N LYS A 14 1.38 -10.48 -35.89
CA LYS A 14 1.70 -9.93 -34.55
C LYS A 14 0.81 -10.49 -33.43
N PRO A 15 -0.53 -10.61 -33.60
CA PRO A 15 -1.40 -11.25 -32.60
C PRO A 15 -1.10 -12.74 -32.40
N VAL A 16 -0.75 -13.46 -33.46
CA VAL A 16 -0.43 -14.90 -33.39
C VAL A 16 0.90 -15.12 -32.68
N LEU A 17 1.89 -14.28 -32.95
CA LEU A 17 3.18 -14.30 -32.24
C LEU A 17 3.00 -13.93 -30.75
N LEU A 18 2.14 -12.96 -30.44
CA LEU A 18 1.78 -12.57 -29.07
C LEU A 18 1.06 -13.71 -28.34
N ALA A 19 0.09 -14.37 -28.99
CA ALA A 19 -0.61 -15.51 -28.43
C ALA A 19 0.32 -16.71 -28.20
N LEU A 20 1.28 -16.96 -29.10
CA LEU A 20 2.30 -18.00 -28.95
C LEU A 20 3.28 -17.69 -27.81
N ILE A 21 3.70 -16.43 -27.65
CA ILE A 21 4.56 -16.00 -26.53
C ILE A 21 3.82 -16.13 -25.20
N LEU A 22 2.55 -15.72 -25.13
CA LEU A 22 1.70 -15.86 -23.95
C LEU A 22 1.41 -17.34 -23.62
N PHE A 23 1.18 -18.18 -24.62
CA PHE A 23 0.93 -19.61 -24.45
C PHE A 23 2.18 -20.37 -24.00
N LEU A 24 3.35 -20.11 -24.61
CA LEU A 24 4.62 -20.71 -24.21
C LEU A 24 5.06 -20.26 -22.81
N PHE A 25 4.82 -19.01 -22.43
CA PHE A 25 5.09 -18.54 -21.07
C PHE A 25 4.10 -19.06 -20.04
N GLY A 26 2.81 -19.23 -20.37
CA GLY A 26 1.84 -19.88 -19.49
C GLY A 26 2.29 -21.29 -19.10
N ILE A 27 2.85 -22.04 -20.05
CA ILE A 27 3.40 -23.40 -19.82
C ILE A 27 4.70 -23.36 -18.99
N LEU A 28 5.58 -22.38 -19.20
CA LEU A 28 6.83 -22.22 -18.46
C LEU A 28 6.62 -21.72 -17.02
N SER A 29 5.59 -20.90 -16.79
CA SER A 29 5.23 -20.37 -15.46
C SER A 29 4.73 -21.46 -14.51
N ILE A 30 4.05 -22.48 -15.05
CA ILE A 30 3.53 -23.61 -14.26
C ILE A 30 4.66 -24.53 -13.79
N ASN A 31 5.75 -24.66 -14.55
CA ASN A 31 6.83 -25.63 -14.29
C ASN A 31 8.03 -25.06 -13.50
N LEU A 32 8.07 -23.75 -13.22
CA LEU A 32 9.16 -23.09 -12.48
C LEU A 32 8.75 -22.56 -11.09
N LEU A 33 7.47 -22.72 -10.71
CA LEU A 33 6.97 -22.31 -9.41
C LEU A 33 7.02 -23.48 -8.42
N PRO A 34 7.47 -23.25 -7.17
CA PRO A 34 7.38 -24.26 -6.11
C PRO A 34 5.95 -24.81 -5.98
N GLU A 35 5.79 -26.12 -5.78
CA GLU A 35 4.47 -26.80 -5.69
C GLU A 35 3.51 -26.23 -4.62
N ASN A 36 3.99 -25.36 -3.73
CA ASN A 36 3.28 -24.86 -2.56
C ASN A 36 2.67 -23.45 -2.72
N LEU A 37 2.70 -22.85 -3.91
CA LEU A 37 2.03 -21.56 -4.15
C LEU A 37 0.52 -21.74 -4.32
N HIS A 38 -0.26 -21.04 -3.51
CA HIS A 38 -1.72 -21.07 -3.64
C HIS A 38 -2.16 -20.42 -4.96
N LYS A 39 -3.23 -20.97 -5.56
CA LYS A 39 -3.82 -20.54 -6.85
C LYS A 39 -4.12 -19.03 -6.95
N THR A 40 -4.29 -18.34 -5.82
CA THR A 40 -4.48 -16.89 -5.70
C THR A 40 -3.18 -16.09 -5.87
N GLU A 41 -2.03 -16.63 -5.45
CA GLU A 41 -0.72 -15.99 -5.58
C GLU A 41 -0.19 -16.11 -7.02
N ILE A 42 -0.43 -17.25 -7.68
CA ILE A 42 -0.10 -17.46 -9.11
C ILE A 42 -0.81 -16.41 -10.00
N ASN A 43 -2.11 -16.21 -9.77
CA ASN A 43 -2.90 -15.17 -10.42
C ASN A 43 -2.36 -13.74 -10.20
N MET A 44 -1.65 -13.49 -9.09
CA MET A 44 -1.14 -12.17 -8.74
C MET A 44 0.16 -11.85 -9.49
N TYR A 45 1.05 -12.83 -9.64
CA TYR A 45 2.28 -12.69 -10.43
C TYR A 45 1.99 -12.57 -11.93
N GLU A 46 1.06 -13.37 -12.45
CA GLU A 46 0.60 -13.27 -13.84
C GLU A 46 0.03 -11.87 -14.15
N ARG A 47 -0.67 -11.25 -13.20
CA ARG A 47 -1.22 -9.88 -13.34
C ARG A 47 -0.17 -8.78 -13.27
N SER A 48 0.87 -8.92 -12.45
CA SER A 48 2.01 -7.99 -12.44
C SER A 48 2.82 -8.07 -13.73
N PHE A 49 2.99 -9.29 -14.28
CA PHE A 49 3.71 -9.52 -15.54
C PHE A 49 2.90 -9.07 -16.76
N ALA A 50 1.57 -9.27 -16.77
CA ALA A 50 0.69 -8.71 -17.79
C ALA A 50 0.82 -7.19 -17.88
N ARG A 51 1.00 -6.48 -16.75
CA ARG A 51 1.25 -5.04 -16.74
C ARG A 51 2.64 -4.65 -17.21
N TYR A 52 3.65 -5.48 -16.96
CA TYR A 52 4.96 -5.32 -17.58
C TYR A 52 4.88 -5.45 -19.11
N LEU A 53 4.11 -6.42 -19.62
CA LEU A 53 3.83 -6.57 -21.05
C LEU A 53 3.08 -5.35 -21.62
N ILE A 54 2.07 -4.81 -20.91
CA ILE A 54 1.41 -3.55 -21.30
C ILE A 54 2.42 -2.40 -21.40
N LYS A 55 3.38 -2.32 -20.49
CA LYS A 55 4.43 -1.28 -20.51
C LYS A 55 5.38 -1.44 -21.70
N VAL A 56 5.70 -2.68 -22.06
CA VAL A 56 6.53 -3.00 -23.24
C VAL A 56 5.76 -2.73 -24.54
N MET A 57 4.45 -3.00 -24.56
CA MET A 57 3.58 -2.80 -25.72
C MET A 57 3.09 -1.34 -25.87
N GLY A 58 2.95 -0.58 -24.78
CA GLY A 58 2.48 0.81 -24.77
C GLY A 58 3.56 1.84 -25.13
N ASN A 59 4.78 1.38 -25.45
CA ASN A 59 5.87 2.20 -25.95
C ASN A 59 5.87 2.34 -27.48
N THR A 60 4.84 1.84 -28.16
CA THR A 60 4.62 2.09 -29.60
C THR A 60 3.55 3.16 -29.74
N ASP A 61 3.93 4.35 -30.20
CA ASP A 61 3.06 5.51 -30.46
C ASP A 61 1.94 5.25 -31.52
N ASP A 62 1.76 4.01 -31.98
CA ASP A 62 0.85 3.61 -33.06
C ASP A 62 -0.51 3.03 -32.61
N LEU A 63 -0.75 2.81 -31.31
CA LEU A 63 -2.03 2.27 -30.81
C LEU A 63 -3.00 3.39 -30.39
N ALA A 64 -3.37 4.23 -31.34
CA ALA A 64 -4.26 5.38 -31.13
C ALA A 64 -5.52 5.34 -32.01
N LYS A 65 -6.15 4.16 -32.18
CA LYS A 65 -7.50 4.06 -32.75
C LYS A 65 -8.49 3.48 -31.75
N GLU A 66 -9.74 3.92 -31.86
CA GLU A 66 -10.82 3.59 -30.93
C GLU A 66 -11.17 2.10 -30.96
N ASP A 67 -11.04 1.46 -32.13
CA ASP A 67 -11.23 0.02 -32.33
C ASP A 67 -10.17 -0.83 -31.61
N ASP A 68 -8.92 -0.34 -31.53
CA ASP A 68 -7.84 -1.05 -30.83
C ASP A 68 -8.09 -1.06 -29.31
N LYS A 69 -8.71 0.00 -28.76
CA LYS A 69 -9.11 0.04 -27.35
C LYS A 69 -10.21 -0.98 -27.04
N VAL A 70 -11.15 -1.18 -27.97
CA VAL A 70 -12.22 -2.18 -27.84
C VAL A 70 -11.64 -3.60 -27.85
N ILE A 71 -10.74 -3.89 -28.80
CA ILE A 71 -10.08 -5.19 -28.92
C ILE A 71 -9.21 -5.50 -27.70
N ILE A 72 -8.49 -4.50 -27.18
CA ILE A 72 -7.70 -4.64 -25.95
C ILE A 72 -8.62 -4.97 -24.76
N ASN A 73 -9.74 -4.27 -24.62
CA ASN A 73 -10.69 -4.50 -23.52
C ASN A 73 -11.34 -5.89 -23.60
N GLU A 74 -11.75 -6.32 -24.80
CA GLU A 74 -12.27 -7.67 -25.04
C GLU A 74 -11.22 -8.74 -24.78
N THR A 75 -9.96 -8.51 -25.15
CA THR A 75 -8.84 -9.42 -24.93
C THR A 75 -8.51 -9.54 -23.43
N PHE A 76 -8.53 -8.44 -22.68
CA PHE A 76 -8.34 -8.45 -21.22
C PHE A 76 -9.46 -9.19 -20.49
N THR A 77 -10.71 -9.00 -20.91
CA THR A 77 -11.85 -9.71 -20.34
C THR A 77 -11.84 -11.20 -20.71
N LYS A 78 -11.48 -11.54 -21.95
CA LYS A 78 -11.52 -12.91 -22.50
C LYS A 78 -10.34 -13.78 -22.06
N TYR A 79 -9.12 -13.24 -22.01
CA TYR A 79 -7.92 -14.02 -21.73
C TYR A 79 -7.37 -13.88 -20.30
N MET A 80 -7.64 -12.76 -19.62
CA MET A 80 -7.18 -12.54 -18.23
C MET A 80 -8.30 -12.68 -17.18
N GLY A 81 -9.55 -12.93 -17.60
CA GLY A 81 -10.71 -13.05 -16.70
C GLY A 81 -10.99 -11.79 -15.88
N LEU A 82 -10.53 -10.61 -16.35
CA LEU A 82 -10.78 -9.34 -15.67
C LEU A 82 -12.16 -8.83 -16.07
N SER A 83 -13.06 -8.74 -15.09
CA SER A 83 -14.41 -8.27 -15.35
C SER A 83 -14.48 -6.78 -15.63
N PRO A 84 -15.55 -6.30 -16.29
CA PRO A 84 -15.86 -4.88 -16.36
C PRO A 84 -15.97 -4.17 -14.98
N LYS A 85 -16.20 -4.91 -13.89
CA LYS A 85 -16.14 -4.38 -12.50
C LYS A 85 -14.73 -4.33 -11.91
N MET A 86 -13.77 -5.08 -12.46
CA MET A 86 -12.34 -4.87 -12.19
C MET A 86 -11.82 -3.60 -12.89
N ILE A 87 -12.48 -3.17 -13.96
CA ILE A 87 -12.24 -1.86 -14.57
C ILE A 87 -12.65 -0.81 -13.55
N GLY A 88 -11.65 -0.23 -12.90
CA GLY A 88 -11.84 0.80 -11.89
C GLY A 88 -11.53 0.38 -10.45
N ILE A 89 -11.15 -0.87 -10.17
CA ILE A 89 -10.52 -1.18 -8.88
C ILE A 89 -9.06 -0.74 -8.93
N VAL A 90 -8.62 0.02 -7.94
CA VAL A 90 -7.22 0.42 -7.80
C VAL A 90 -6.42 -0.83 -7.45
N PRO A 91 -5.38 -1.16 -8.23
CA PRO A 91 -4.68 -2.43 -8.05
C PRO A 91 -3.79 -2.45 -6.81
N PRO A 92 -3.38 -3.62 -6.29
CA PRO A 92 -2.45 -3.71 -5.18
C PRO A 92 -1.00 -3.61 -5.64
N PHE A 93 -0.09 -3.45 -4.68
CA PHE A 93 1.36 -3.61 -4.87
C PHE A 93 1.96 -2.76 -5.99
N ILE A 94 1.39 -1.58 -6.26
CA ILE A 94 2.06 -0.60 -7.11
C ILE A 94 3.22 -0.03 -6.28
N PRO A 95 4.48 -0.24 -6.68
CA PRO A 95 5.62 0.29 -5.94
C PRO A 95 5.57 1.81 -6.00
N ILE A 96 5.72 2.44 -4.85
CA ILE A 96 5.68 3.89 -4.76
C ILE A 96 7.05 4.48 -4.49
N THR A 97 7.43 5.51 -5.24
CA THR A 97 8.69 6.24 -5.02
C THR A 97 8.54 7.33 -3.95
N LEU A 98 7.63 7.14 -2.99
CA LEU A 98 7.60 8.01 -1.81
C LEU A 98 8.69 7.57 -0.86
N ARG A 99 9.08 8.52 0.00
CA ARG A 99 10.03 8.26 1.08
C ARG A 99 9.34 7.44 2.16
N ASP A 100 9.25 6.13 1.95
CA ASP A 100 8.91 5.22 3.03
C ASP A 100 9.88 5.44 4.20
N ARG A 101 9.36 5.21 5.40
CA ARG A 101 10.13 5.37 6.64
C ARG A 101 10.37 3.98 7.21
N ILE A 102 11.32 3.27 6.62
CA ILE A 102 11.81 2.00 7.14
C ILE A 102 12.76 2.30 8.31
N ARG A 103 12.47 1.72 9.47
CA ARG A 103 13.26 1.89 10.70
C ARG A 103 13.82 0.54 11.13
N THR A 104 15.06 0.52 11.59
CA THR A 104 15.74 -0.71 12.01
C THR A 104 16.27 -0.58 13.45
N ALA A 105 16.16 -1.68 14.20
CA ALA A 105 16.84 -1.89 15.48
C ALA A 105 17.71 -3.16 15.35
N PRO A 106 18.96 -3.02 14.88
CA PRO A 106 19.82 -4.15 14.53
C PRO A 106 20.13 -5.09 15.69
N GLN A 107 20.22 -4.59 16.93
CA GLN A 107 20.44 -5.45 18.12
C GLN A 107 19.32 -6.48 18.35
N TYR A 108 18.14 -6.25 17.78
CA TYR A 108 16.96 -7.10 17.92
C TYR A 108 16.54 -7.71 16.58
N ASN A 109 17.32 -7.49 15.51
CA ASN A 109 16.97 -7.83 14.13
C ASN A 109 15.54 -7.39 13.74
N LEU A 110 15.11 -6.21 14.19
CA LEU A 110 13.76 -5.68 13.94
C LEU A 110 13.75 -4.63 12.83
N LEU A 111 12.91 -4.82 11.83
CA LEU A 111 12.64 -3.84 10.79
C LEU A 111 11.16 -3.46 10.81
N ALA A 112 10.87 -2.18 11.00
CA ALA A 112 9.51 -1.66 10.99
C ALA A 112 9.28 -0.70 9.83
N CYS A 113 8.14 -0.83 9.16
CA CYS A 113 7.66 0.21 8.25
C CYS A 113 6.74 1.20 8.97
N SER A 114 7.10 2.48 8.94
CA SER A 114 6.30 3.55 9.53
C SER A 114 5.43 4.26 8.49
N MET A 115 4.26 3.68 8.22
CA MET A 115 3.28 4.25 7.29
C MET A 115 2.52 5.42 7.91
N HIS A 116 2.28 6.47 7.14
CA HIS A 116 1.43 7.57 7.55
C HIS A 116 0.02 7.09 7.89
N LYS A 117 -0.57 7.66 8.94
CA LYS A 117 -1.89 7.27 9.49
C LYS A 117 -1.96 5.83 10.02
N HIS A 118 -0.80 5.22 10.31
CA HIS A 118 -0.68 3.91 10.96
C HIS A 118 0.13 3.96 12.27
N MET A 119 -0.21 4.91 13.15
CA MET A 119 0.61 5.23 14.33
C MET A 119 2.08 5.56 14.01
N SER A 120 2.38 6.18 12.86
CA SER A 120 3.74 6.61 12.50
C SER A 120 4.41 7.49 13.56
N SER A 121 3.61 8.26 14.31
CA SER A 121 4.03 9.09 15.43
C SER A 121 4.43 8.33 16.71
N MET A 122 4.16 7.02 16.75
CA MET A 122 4.54 6.12 17.83
C MET A 122 5.62 5.16 17.36
N ILE A 123 5.44 4.50 16.21
CA ILE A 123 6.36 3.45 15.77
C ILE A 123 7.72 4.00 15.34
N SER A 124 7.79 5.19 14.72
CA SER A 124 9.08 5.79 14.36
C SER A 124 9.95 6.08 15.60
N PRO A 125 9.47 6.82 16.61
CA PRO A 125 10.23 7.03 17.83
C PRO A 125 10.45 5.74 18.64
N ALA A 126 9.49 4.80 18.68
CA ALA A 126 9.69 3.52 19.36
C ALA A 126 10.84 2.71 18.75
N MET A 127 10.96 2.67 17.42
CA MET A 127 12.10 2.02 16.76
C MET A 127 13.41 2.77 16.97
N CYS A 128 13.38 4.09 17.09
CA CYS A 128 14.56 4.89 17.46
C CYS A 128 15.01 4.56 18.89
N TYR A 129 14.07 4.45 19.84
CA TYR A 129 14.34 3.98 21.20
C TYR A 129 14.94 2.58 21.18
N LEU A 130 14.33 1.62 20.48
CA LEU A 130 14.85 0.26 20.38
C LEU A 130 16.22 0.16 19.68
N ARG A 131 16.59 1.15 18.85
CA ARG A 131 17.92 1.20 18.22
C ARG A 131 19.00 1.64 19.21
N ASN A 132 18.70 2.54 20.15
CA ASN A 132 19.63 2.91 21.22
C ASN A 132 18.84 3.50 22.40
N GLU A 133 18.50 2.65 23.37
CA GLU A 133 17.60 3.00 24.46
C GLU A 133 18.21 4.09 25.36
N THR A 134 19.47 3.93 25.76
CA THR A 134 20.19 4.90 26.61
C THR A 134 20.25 6.26 25.94
N GLN A 135 20.72 6.31 24.68
CA GLN A 135 20.83 7.57 23.95
C GLN A 135 19.47 8.23 23.73
N TYR A 136 18.43 7.43 23.44
CA TYR A 136 17.09 7.97 23.24
C TYR A 136 16.59 8.66 24.51
N ILE A 137 16.74 8.01 25.68
CA ILE A 137 16.29 8.57 26.96
C ILE A 137 17.08 9.84 27.31
N GLU A 138 18.39 9.85 27.06
CA GLU A 138 19.24 11.03 27.29
C GLU A 138 18.85 12.23 26.40
N GLU A 139 18.55 11.99 25.12
CA GLU A 139 18.23 13.06 24.16
C GLU A 139 16.76 13.51 24.19
N TYR A 140 15.81 12.59 24.41
CA TYR A 140 14.37 12.82 24.22
C TYR A 140 13.51 12.54 25.46
N GLY A 141 14.10 12.01 26.53
CA GLY A 141 13.40 11.61 27.75
C GLY A 141 12.51 10.37 27.58
N GLU A 142 11.69 10.10 28.59
CA GLU A 142 10.82 8.91 28.69
C GLU A 142 9.49 9.05 27.91
N VAL A 143 9.52 9.75 26.78
CA VAL A 143 8.33 9.97 25.94
C VAL A 143 8.57 9.41 24.54
N ILE A 144 7.65 8.58 24.07
CA ILE A 144 7.67 8.06 22.69
C ILE A 144 6.85 8.95 21.75
N ALA A 145 5.64 9.34 22.13
CA ALA A 145 4.73 9.97 21.18
C ALA A 145 5.20 11.35 20.72
N ASN A 146 4.95 11.62 19.43
CA ASN A 146 5.22 12.91 18.77
C ASN A 146 6.71 13.29 18.67
N ASN A 147 7.64 12.44 19.14
CA ASN A 147 9.07 12.58 18.92
C ASN A 147 9.46 12.12 17.49
N HIS A 148 8.79 12.69 16.48
CA HIS A 148 8.99 12.34 15.07
C HIS A 148 10.43 12.62 14.58
N ASN A 149 11.11 13.55 15.26
CA ASN A 149 12.50 13.90 15.01
C ASN A 149 13.51 13.06 15.82
N ALA A 150 13.05 12.07 16.59
CA ALA A 150 13.96 11.15 17.25
C ALA A 150 14.84 10.45 16.20
N CYS A 151 16.13 10.38 16.52
CA CYS A 151 17.21 9.93 15.63
C CYS A 151 17.54 10.89 14.45
N ILE A 152 16.98 12.10 14.36
CA ILE A 152 17.17 13.03 13.22
C ILE A 152 18.05 14.25 13.53
N TYR A 153 18.27 14.57 14.81
CA TYR A 153 18.80 15.90 15.22
C TYR A 153 20.25 16.18 14.82
N ASP A 154 21.06 15.16 14.59
CA ASP A 154 22.45 15.32 14.16
C ASP A 154 22.58 15.02 12.65
N PRO A 155 23.12 15.95 11.83
CA PRO A 155 23.40 15.72 10.42
C PRO A 155 24.19 14.43 10.12
N MET A 156 25.07 14.00 11.02
CA MET A 156 25.78 12.71 10.91
C MET A 156 24.88 11.52 11.26
N LYS A 157 23.89 11.69 12.15
CA LYS A 157 22.91 10.66 12.52
C LYS A 157 21.73 10.56 11.52
N LYS A 158 21.47 11.60 10.71
CA LYS A 158 20.38 11.62 9.71
C LYS A 158 20.45 10.50 8.68
N ILE A 159 21.66 10.09 8.28
CA ILE A 159 21.87 9.07 7.23
C ILE A 159 21.30 7.70 7.66
N ASN A 160 21.12 7.47 8.96
CA ASN A 160 20.71 6.18 9.53
C ASN A 160 19.39 6.26 10.30
N ALA A 161 18.72 7.40 10.21
CA ALA A 161 17.50 7.61 10.97
C ALA A 161 16.36 6.77 10.37
N TRP A 162 16.24 6.71 9.05
CA TRP A 162 15.32 5.83 8.32
C TRP A 162 15.84 5.57 6.91
N PHE A 163 15.31 4.52 6.27
CA PHE A 163 15.60 4.15 4.89
C PHE A 163 14.34 4.28 4.05
N HIS A 164 14.52 4.48 2.74
CA HIS A 164 13.43 4.60 1.76
C HIS A 164 13.03 3.26 1.15
N ASP A 165 13.86 2.24 1.29
CA ASP A 165 13.61 0.89 0.80
C ASP A 165 14.32 -0.13 1.69
N ILE A 166 13.80 -1.35 1.72
CA ILE A 166 14.29 -2.45 2.55
C ILE A 166 15.69 -2.89 2.12
N LYS A 167 15.97 -2.90 0.81
CA LYS A 167 17.27 -3.35 0.29
C LYS A 167 18.41 -2.46 0.79
N THR A 168 18.21 -1.14 0.78
CA THR A 168 19.15 -0.17 1.33
C THR A 168 19.31 -0.33 2.83
N ALA A 169 18.21 -0.55 3.57
CA ALA A 169 18.26 -0.81 5.01
C ALA A 169 19.12 -2.03 5.35
N LEU A 170 18.86 -3.17 4.72
CA LEU A 170 19.59 -4.42 4.97
C LEU A 170 21.07 -4.34 4.58
N LYS A 171 21.35 -3.71 3.43
CA LYS A 171 22.74 -3.47 2.98
C LYS A 171 23.50 -2.65 4.01
N TYR A 172 22.88 -1.62 4.57
CA TYR A 172 23.50 -0.77 5.58
C TYR A 172 23.79 -1.55 6.87
N GLU A 173 22.82 -2.30 7.38
CA GLU A 173 22.97 -3.04 8.63
C GLU A 173 23.88 -4.29 8.49
N SER A 174 24.31 -4.63 7.27
CA SER A 174 25.26 -5.72 7.00
C SER A 174 24.80 -7.10 7.52
N LEU A 175 23.50 -7.33 7.58
CA LEU A 175 22.88 -8.56 8.06
C LEU A 175 22.00 -9.21 6.96
N PRO A 176 22.01 -10.55 6.81
CA PRO A 176 21.17 -11.26 5.84
C PRO A 176 19.67 -11.01 6.03
N LEU A 177 18.92 -10.99 4.93
CA LEU A 177 17.45 -10.77 4.93
C LEU A 177 16.69 -11.71 5.89
N ASP A 178 17.07 -12.98 5.94
CA ASP A 178 16.34 -14.01 6.69
C ASP A 178 16.50 -13.90 8.21
N ASP A 179 17.46 -13.10 8.68
CA ASP A 179 17.70 -12.90 10.11
C ASP A 179 16.77 -11.84 10.73
N TRP A 180 16.07 -11.06 9.90
CA TRP A 180 15.24 -9.96 10.33
C TRP A 180 13.76 -10.31 10.48
N THR A 181 13.16 -9.80 11.56
CA THR A 181 11.72 -9.77 11.75
C THR A 181 11.15 -8.47 11.21
N PHE A 182 10.42 -8.56 10.11
CA PHE A 182 9.75 -7.41 9.50
C PHE A 182 8.38 -7.24 10.12
N PHE A 183 8.00 -6.01 10.45
CA PHE A 183 6.66 -5.75 10.96
C PHE A 183 6.13 -4.37 10.58
N SER A 184 4.83 -4.24 10.65
CA SER A 184 4.11 -3.03 10.31
C SER A 184 2.74 -3.04 10.97
N PHE A 185 2.10 -1.87 11.01
CA PHE A 185 0.74 -1.75 11.48
C PHE A 185 -0.19 -1.53 10.31
N SER A 186 -1.27 -2.31 10.20
CA SER A 186 -2.34 -2.06 9.25
C SER A 186 -3.51 -1.38 9.94
N ARG A 187 -4.29 -0.62 9.17
CA ARG A 187 -5.52 0.02 9.66
C ARG A 187 -6.66 -0.25 8.69
N ASP A 188 -7.87 -0.32 9.23
CA ASP A 188 -9.08 -0.32 8.41
C ASP A 188 -9.02 0.82 7.37
N PRO A 189 -9.16 0.52 6.06
CA PRO A 189 -8.95 1.53 5.03
C PRO A 189 -9.89 2.74 5.11
N ILE A 190 -11.15 2.55 5.52
CA ILE A 190 -12.11 3.66 5.69
C ILE A 190 -11.73 4.48 6.92
N GLU A 191 -11.41 3.82 8.04
CA GLU A 191 -10.99 4.51 9.26
C GLU A 191 -9.73 5.36 9.02
N ARG A 192 -8.78 4.81 8.26
CA ARG A 192 -7.55 5.47 7.82
C ARG A 192 -7.86 6.66 6.94
N PHE A 193 -8.70 6.48 5.90
CA PHE A 193 -9.12 7.55 5.00
C PHE A 193 -9.73 8.73 5.76
N ILE A 194 -10.69 8.46 6.67
CA ILE A 194 -11.33 9.50 7.49
C ILE A 194 -10.31 10.24 8.37
N SER A 195 -9.34 9.50 8.94
CA SER A 195 -8.26 10.09 9.74
C SER A 195 -7.28 10.91 8.91
N GLY A 196 -7.05 10.52 7.65
CA GLY A 196 -6.35 11.29 6.64
C GLY A 196 -7.08 12.58 6.35
N PHE A 197 -8.34 12.50 5.90
CA PHE A 197 -9.12 13.65 5.45
C PHE A 197 -9.35 14.67 6.57
N SER A 198 -9.73 14.20 7.75
CA SER A 198 -9.95 15.07 8.91
C SER A 198 -8.71 15.87 9.29
N ASN A 199 -7.51 15.30 9.22
CA ASN A 199 -6.31 16.02 9.64
C ASN A 199 -5.64 16.76 8.47
N ILE A 200 -5.45 16.10 7.32
CA ILE A 200 -4.67 16.65 6.20
C ILE A 200 -5.49 17.64 5.36
N CYS A 201 -6.79 17.41 5.21
CA CYS A 201 -7.66 18.27 4.41
C CYS A 201 -8.46 19.26 5.25
N VAL A 202 -8.97 18.85 6.41
CA VAL A 202 -9.79 19.75 7.23
C VAL A 202 -8.94 20.56 8.21
N ASP A 203 -8.28 19.91 9.17
CA ASP A 203 -7.50 20.61 10.20
C ASP A 203 -6.41 21.51 9.57
N ASN A 204 -5.59 21.00 8.65
CA ASN A 204 -4.54 21.81 8.00
C ASN A 204 -5.09 22.98 7.16
N THR A 205 -6.26 22.83 6.53
CA THR A 205 -6.88 23.95 5.78
C THR A 205 -7.33 25.04 6.77
N ILE A 206 -7.95 24.65 7.88
CA ILE A 206 -8.45 25.58 8.90
C ILE A 206 -7.28 26.25 9.64
N GLU A 207 -6.25 25.49 10.00
CA GLU A 207 -5.14 25.95 10.85
C GLU A 207 -4.03 26.66 10.06
N LEU A 208 -3.76 26.23 8.82
CA LEU A 208 -2.60 26.68 8.05
C LEU A 208 -2.97 27.37 6.72
N GLY A 209 -4.26 27.41 6.36
CA GLY A 209 -4.70 27.95 5.05
C GLY A 209 -4.22 27.12 3.84
N ASN A 210 -3.66 25.94 4.08
CA ASN A 210 -3.02 25.11 3.04
C ASN A 210 -4.05 24.32 2.23
N LYS A 211 -4.05 24.49 0.91
CA LYS A 211 -4.88 23.71 -0.04
C LYS A 211 -4.21 22.40 -0.47
N THR A 212 -3.84 21.55 0.49
CA THR A 212 -3.11 20.31 0.21
C THR A 212 -3.94 19.27 -0.56
N CYS A 213 -5.27 19.34 -0.47
CA CYS A 213 -6.19 18.32 -0.98
C CYS A 213 -6.78 18.66 -2.36
N TYR A 214 -5.91 18.74 -3.37
CA TYR A 214 -6.26 18.97 -4.79
C TYR A 214 -7.16 20.19 -5.04
N ASP A 215 -7.01 21.24 -4.22
CA ASP A 215 -7.86 22.44 -4.28
C ASP A 215 -9.35 22.20 -3.98
N CYS A 216 -9.74 20.99 -3.56
CA CYS A 216 -11.09 20.66 -3.11
C CYS A 216 -11.46 21.28 -1.75
N GLY A 217 -10.48 21.83 -1.02
CA GLY A 217 -10.67 22.32 0.34
C GLY A 217 -11.20 21.22 1.25
N THR A 218 -12.40 21.41 1.80
CA THR A 218 -13.09 20.44 2.66
C THR A 218 -14.21 19.68 1.95
N ASN A 219 -14.35 19.82 0.62
CA ASN A 219 -15.34 19.08 -0.16
C ASN A 219 -14.89 17.62 -0.31
N LEU A 220 -15.65 16.72 0.33
CA LEU A 220 -15.33 15.29 0.41
C LEU A 220 -15.48 14.57 -0.93
N GLU A 221 -16.52 14.90 -1.69
CA GLU A 221 -16.79 14.29 -3.00
C GLU A 221 -15.72 14.64 -4.02
N CYS A 222 -15.42 15.94 -4.18
CA CYS A 222 -14.33 16.43 -5.03
C CYS A 222 -13.01 15.72 -4.71
N PHE A 223 -12.70 15.58 -3.41
CA PHE A 223 -11.45 14.95 -2.98
C PHE A 223 -11.41 13.46 -3.33
N ILE A 224 -12.47 12.70 -3.04
CA ILE A 224 -12.53 11.26 -3.31
C ILE A 224 -12.42 10.99 -4.81
N GLU A 225 -13.15 11.73 -5.64
CA GLU A 225 -13.09 11.55 -7.09
C GLU A 225 -11.71 11.89 -7.66
N THR A 226 -11.10 12.96 -7.18
CA THR A 226 -9.78 13.39 -7.64
C THR A 226 -8.70 12.43 -7.18
N LEU A 227 -8.76 11.97 -5.92
CA LEU A 227 -7.85 10.96 -5.38
C LEU A 227 -7.95 9.64 -6.15
N TYR A 228 -9.16 9.20 -6.47
CA TYR A 228 -9.39 7.99 -7.26
C TYR A 228 -8.74 8.10 -8.65
N LYS A 229 -8.94 9.22 -9.35
CA LYS A 229 -8.30 9.49 -10.65
C LYS A 229 -6.78 9.54 -10.53
N ASP A 230 -6.25 10.13 -9.46
CA ASP A 230 -4.81 10.18 -9.17
C ASP A 230 -4.23 8.76 -8.98
N MET A 231 -4.88 7.91 -8.18
CA MET A 231 -4.44 6.53 -7.94
C MET A 231 -4.47 5.69 -9.23
N ILE A 232 -5.55 5.75 -10.02
CA ILE A 232 -5.62 5.03 -11.30
C ILE A 232 -4.56 5.55 -12.27
N GLY A 233 -4.36 6.86 -12.32
CA GLY A 233 -3.30 7.50 -13.11
C GLY A 233 -1.91 7.01 -12.70
N TYR A 234 -1.63 6.98 -11.39
CA TYR A 234 -0.36 6.52 -10.83
C TYR A 234 -0.11 5.05 -11.14
N ALA A 235 -1.11 4.20 -10.94
CA ALA A 235 -1.04 2.78 -11.29
C ALA A 235 -0.80 2.54 -12.79
N SER A 236 -1.14 3.52 -13.64
CA SER A 236 -0.91 3.51 -15.10
C SER A 236 0.40 4.19 -15.51
N GLY A 237 1.27 4.55 -14.56
CA GLY A 237 2.59 5.13 -14.82
C GLY A 237 2.66 6.66 -14.85
N LYS A 238 1.57 7.36 -14.54
CA LYS A 238 1.63 8.83 -14.36
C LYS A 238 2.33 9.17 -13.03
N PRO A 239 3.03 10.30 -12.92
CA PRO A 239 3.51 10.78 -11.63
C PRO A 239 2.32 11.10 -10.70
N PHE A 240 2.50 10.90 -9.40
CA PHE A 240 1.50 11.32 -8.41
C PHE A 240 1.39 12.85 -8.40
N MET A 241 0.18 13.37 -8.19
CA MET A 241 -0.04 14.82 -8.22
C MET A 241 0.51 15.55 -6.98
N ARG A 242 0.36 14.97 -5.77
CA ARG A 242 0.73 15.63 -4.51
C ARG A 242 1.32 14.66 -3.50
N TYR A 243 2.58 14.87 -3.11
CA TYR A 243 3.31 14.00 -2.15
C TYR A 243 2.54 13.77 -0.85
N GLU A 244 2.09 14.85 -0.21
CA GLU A 244 1.38 14.78 1.06
C GLU A 244 0.07 14.00 0.96
N VAL A 245 -0.62 14.06 -0.19
CA VAL A 245 -1.82 13.26 -0.40
C VAL A 245 -1.45 11.80 -0.64
N ALA A 246 -0.48 11.52 -1.52
CA ALA A 246 -0.04 10.16 -1.80
C ALA A 246 0.42 9.44 -0.52
N ALA A 247 1.24 10.10 0.31
CA ALA A 247 1.76 9.54 1.55
C ALA A 247 0.64 9.16 2.54
N HIS A 248 -0.45 9.95 2.62
CA HIS A 248 -1.50 9.75 3.61
C HIS A 248 -2.69 8.93 3.13
N PHE A 249 -2.92 8.87 1.82
CA PHE A 249 -4.17 8.33 1.26
C PHE A 249 -3.98 7.19 0.25
N TYR A 250 -2.82 7.03 -0.40
CA TYR A 250 -2.64 5.90 -1.32
C TYR A 250 -2.73 4.56 -0.60
N PRO A 251 -3.09 3.46 -1.30
CA PRO A 251 -3.27 2.15 -0.68
C PRO A 251 -2.06 1.75 0.19
N GLN A 252 -2.35 1.14 1.33
CA GLN A 252 -1.34 0.63 2.26
C GLN A 252 -0.48 -0.45 1.58
N SER A 253 -1.08 -1.25 0.69
CA SER A 253 -0.40 -2.25 -0.12
C SER A 253 0.64 -1.68 -1.09
N TRP A 254 0.70 -0.36 -1.30
CA TRP A 254 1.69 0.30 -2.17
C TRP A 254 2.95 0.75 -1.41
N MET A 255 2.92 0.70 -0.08
CA MET A 255 3.99 1.16 0.80
C MET A 255 4.85 -0.03 1.27
N CYS A 256 5.95 0.27 1.96
CA CYS A 256 6.78 -0.67 2.70
C CYS A 256 7.46 -1.75 1.86
N ASP A 257 7.70 -1.49 0.57
CA ASP A 257 8.15 -2.49 -0.40
C ASP A 257 7.32 -3.80 -0.37
N TYR A 258 6.02 -3.71 -0.03
CA TYR A 258 5.20 -4.91 0.09
C TYR A 258 5.13 -5.72 -1.20
N PHE A 259 5.23 -5.06 -2.37
CA PHE A 259 5.31 -5.75 -3.66
C PHE A 259 6.43 -6.81 -3.73
N GLN A 260 7.49 -6.66 -2.93
CA GLN A 260 8.58 -7.63 -2.79
C GLN A 260 8.50 -8.45 -1.51
N TYR A 261 8.12 -7.83 -0.39
CA TYR A 261 8.35 -8.41 0.94
C TYR A 261 7.08 -8.69 1.74
N PHE A 262 5.87 -8.54 1.18
CA PHE A 262 4.60 -8.69 1.91
C PHE A 262 4.56 -9.95 2.80
N ASN A 263 4.95 -11.11 2.25
CA ASN A 263 4.93 -12.39 2.97
C ASN A 263 5.95 -12.51 4.12
N LYS A 264 6.94 -11.61 4.20
CA LYS A 264 7.90 -11.54 5.32
C LYS A 264 7.36 -10.72 6.49
N TYR A 265 6.40 -9.83 6.26
CA TYR A 265 5.89 -8.94 7.29
C TYR A 265 4.99 -9.65 8.30
N LYS A 266 5.22 -9.35 9.58
CA LYS A 266 4.24 -9.53 10.66
C LYS A 266 3.40 -8.26 10.74
N ILE A 267 2.21 -8.32 10.15
CA ILE A 267 1.30 -7.18 10.09
C ILE A 267 0.38 -7.24 11.32
N ILE A 268 0.41 -6.19 12.15
CA ILE A 268 -0.42 -6.08 13.35
C ILE A 268 -1.54 -5.09 13.08
N PRO A 269 -2.82 -5.54 12.99
CA PRO A 269 -3.93 -4.64 12.76
C PRO A 269 -4.19 -3.78 13.99
N TYR A 270 -4.51 -2.51 13.77
CA TYR A 270 -4.96 -1.61 14.82
C TYR A 270 -6.21 -0.83 14.41
N SER A 271 -6.94 -0.35 15.42
CA SER A 271 -7.99 0.65 15.27
C SER A 271 -7.83 1.73 16.33
N SER A 272 -8.15 2.97 15.99
CA SER A 272 -8.02 4.09 16.93
C SER A 272 -9.08 4.05 18.05
N ALA A 273 -10.19 3.35 17.84
CA ALA A 273 -11.18 3.09 18.88
C ALA A 273 -10.68 2.05 19.90
N THR A 274 -9.72 1.22 19.48
CA THR A 274 -9.31 0.03 20.21
C THR A 274 -7.79 -0.01 20.38
N ILE A 275 -7.12 1.13 20.55
CA ILE A 275 -5.65 1.10 20.80
C ILE A 275 -5.33 0.37 22.12
N LYS A 276 -6.27 0.44 23.08
CA LYS A 276 -6.30 -0.38 24.30
C LYS A 276 -6.81 -1.81 24.08
N ASN A 277 -6.97 -2.23 22.83
CA ASN A 277 -7.37 -3.59 22.54
C ASN A 277 -6.22 -4.51 22.92
N LYS A 278 -6.51 -5.36 23.88
CA LYS A 278 -5.64 -6.45 24.30
C LYS A 278 -4.99 -7.18 23.12
N LYS A 279 -5.70 -7.40 22.01
CA LYS A 279 -5.15 -8.07 20.82
C LYS A 279 -3.98 -7.31 20.16
N PHE A 280 -4.05 -5.98 20.04
CA PHE A 280 -2.96 -5.18 19.46
C PHE A 280 -1.73 -5.24 20.37
N ILE A 281 -1.93 -4.98 21.66
CA ILE A 281 -0.87 -4.98 22.68
C ILE A 281 -0.24 -6.37 22.83
N ASP A 282 -1.04 -7.43 22.86
CA ASP A 282 -0.56 -8.81 22.96
C ASP A 282 0.28 -9.20 21.73
N ASN A 283 -0.16 -8.83 20.52
CA ASN A 283 0.59 -9.09 19.29
C ASN A 283 1.92 -8.34 19.25
N LEU A 284 1.93 -7.06 19.62
CA LEU A 284 3.15 -6.26 19.68
C LEU A 284 4.11 -6.81 20.74
N THR A 285 3.61 -7.09 21.94
CA THR A 285 4.38 -7.70 23.03
C THR A 285 5.00 -9.03 22.61
N LYS A 286 4.21 -9.91 21.98
CA LYS A 286 4.68 -11.21 21.49
C LYS A 286 5.77 -11.05 20.43
N LEU A 287 5.62 -10.10 19.52
CA LEU A 287 6.61 -9.81 18.48
C LEU A 287 7.93 -9.33 19.07
N LEU A 288 7.89 -8.37 20.00
CA LEU A 288 9.08 -7.83 20.65
C LEU A 288 9.79 -8.90 21.50
N ARG A 289 9.05 -9.69 22.27
CA ARG A 289 9.61 -10.82 23.04
C ARG A 289 10.29 -11.85 22.16
N LYS A 290 9.67 -12.21 21.02
CA LYS A 290 10.27 -13.16 20.07
C LYS A 290 11.57 -12.63 19.47
N SER A 291 11.73 -11.31 19.40
CA SER A 291 12.92 -10.64 18.89
C SER A 291 13.94 -10.32 20.00
N ASN A 292 13.80 -10.96 21.16
CA ASN A 292 14.69 -10.83 22.32
C ASN A 292 14.81 -9.41 22.89
N VAL A 293 13.78 -8.57 22.70
CA VAL A 293 13.74 -7.25 23.35
C VAL A 293 13.56 -7.45 24.87
N PRO A 294 14.34 -6.77 25.73
CA PRO A 294 14.24 -6.91 27.18
C PRO A 294 12.85 -6.55 27.70
N SER A 295 12.39 -7.30 28.71
CA SER A 295 11.05 -7.09 29.31
C SER A 295 10.85 -5.65 29.82
N THR A 296 11.89 -5.00 30.33
CA THR A 296 11.85 -3.59 30.77
C THR A 296 11.49 -2.65 29.61
N SER A 297 12.17 -2.80 28.47
CA SER A 297 11.98 -1.99 27.27
C SER A 297 10.62 -2.27 26.63
N ILE A 298 10.17 -3.53 26.65
CA ILE A 298 8.82 -3.91 26.22
C ILE A 298 7.78 -3.23 27.10
N ASN A 299 7.89 -3.33 28.43
CA ASN A 299 6.91 -2.75 29.35
C ASN A 299 6.82 -1.23 29.17
N PHE A 300 7.97 -0.55 29.03
CA PHE A 300 8.01 0.88 28.73
C PHE A 300 7.26 1.20 27.43
N LEU A 301 7.55 0.49 26.33
CA LEU A 301 6.85 0.73 25.07
C LEU A 301 5.34 0.46 25.18
N ILE A 302 4.93 -0.65 25.80
CA ILE A 302 3.51 -0.98 25.95
C ILE A 302 2.78 0.11 26.73
N GLU A 303 3.35 0.59 27.84
CA GLU A 303 2.79 1.70 28.60
C GLU A 303 2.62 2.95 27.72
N GLN A 304 3.63 3.29 26.91
CA GLN A 304 3.57 4.43 26.00
C GLN A 304 2.47 4.26 24.94
N PHE A 305 2.28 3.07 24.39
CA PHE A 305 1.23 2.79 23.41
C PHE A 305 -0.18 2.79 24.03
N GLU A 306 -0.33 2.41 25.30
CA GLU A 306 -1.63 2.37 26.00
C GLU A 306 -2.09 3.73 26.53
N THR A 307 -1.16 4.53 27.03
CA THR A 307 -1.46 5.77 27.77
C THR A 307 -1.48 6.99 26.86
N THR A 308 -0.73 6.98 25.75
CA THR A 308 -0.46 8.22 25.04
C THR A 308 -1.54 8.63 24.05
N LYS A 309 -1.84 9.93 24.02
CA LYS A 309 -2.65 10.58 22.97
C LYS A 309 -1.73 11.36 22.04
N THR A 310 -1.72 11.01 20.76
CA THR A 310 -0.92 11.70 19.74
C THR A 310 -1.55 13.05 19.35
N HIS A 311 -0.74 14.03 18.95
CA HIS A 311 -1.23 15.34 18.48
C HIS A 311 -2.21 15.22 17.30
N HIS A 312 -1.94 14.31 16.37
CA HIS A 312 -2.77 14.05 15.18
C HIS A 312 -4.01 13.18 15.46
N ARG A 313 -4.43 13.04 16.72
CA ARG A 313 -5.59 12.23 17.08
C ARG A 313 -6.87 12.90 16.56
N THR A 314 -7.54 12.23 15.62
CA THR A 314 -8.83 12.66 15.07
C THR A 314 -10.03 12.05 15.80
N VAL A 315 -9.80 11.07 16.69
CA VAL A 315 -10.87 10.36 17.42
C VAL A 315 -11.57 11.31 18.39
N GLY A 316 -12.88 11.46 18.22
CA GLY A 316 -13.74 12.29 19.07
C GLY A 316 -13.99 13.71 18.56
N LYS A 317 -13.28 14.16 17.50
CA LYS A 317 -13.51 15.48 16.90
C LYS A 317 -14.85 15.52 16.15
N LYS A 318 -15.54 16.67 16.19
CA LYS A 318 -16.82 16.89 15.50
C LYS A 318 -16.70 16.62 13.98
N ASN A 319 -15.67 17.18 13.35
CA ASN A 319 -15.42 17.03 11.91
C ASN A 319 -15.33 15.55 11.49
N ARG A 320 -14.74 14.67 12.32
CA ARG A 320 -14.68 13.24 12.03
C ARG A 320 -16.08 12.62 11.96
N LYS A 321 -16.96 12.95 12.91
CA LYS A 321 -18.35 12.44 12.92
C LYS A 321 -19.12 12.95 11.70
N ASP A 322 -18.87 14.18 11.29
CA ASP A 322 -19.52 14.78 10.12
C ASP A 322 -19.05 14.09 8.81
N ILE A 323 -17.76 13.78 8.68
CA ILE A 323 -17.22 12.99 7.55
C ILE A 323 -17.83 11.58 7.54
N GLU A 324 -17.84 10.89 8.69
CA GLU A 324 -18.45 9.56 8.83
C GLU A 324 -19.93 9.57 8.40
N LYS A 325 -20.67 10.61 8.78
CA LYS A 325 -22.08 10.78 8.38
C LYS A 325 -22.22 11.02 6.88
N GLN A 326 -21.39 11.87 6.29
CA GLN A 326 -21.42 12.13 4.84
C GLN A 326 -21.15 10.85 4.04
N LEU A 327 -20.13 10.07 4.42
CA LEU A 327 -19.82 8.79 3.77
C LEU A 327 -20.96 7.78 3.92
N LYS A 328 -21.52 7.62 5.12
CA LYS A 328 -22.65 6.71 5.36
C LYS A 328 -23.90 7.07 4.54
N ASN A 329 -24.09 8.36 4.26
CA ASN A 329 -25.24 8.85 3.51
C ASN A 329 -25.00 8.87 1.98
N SER A 330 -23.82 8.51 1.50
CA SER A 330 -23.48 8.50 0.07
C SER A 330 -22.95 7.13 -0.36
N PRO A 331 -23.82 6.23 -0.86
CA PRO A 331 -23.41 4.95 -1.44
C PRO A 331 -22.36 5.11 -2.54
N TYR A 332 -22.48 6.17 -3.35
CA TYR A 332 -21.53 6.49 -4.42
C TYR A 332 -20.11 6.73 -3.89
N LEU A 333 -19.96 7.59 -2.87
CA LEU A 333 -18.64 7.86 -2.29
C LEU A 333 -18.08 6.62 -1.59
N MET A 334 -18.94 5.85 -0.92
CA MET A 334 -18.53 4.61 -0.28
C MET A 334 -18.03 3.58 -1.28
N GLU A 335 -18.75 3.39 -2.41
CA GLU A 335 -18.33 2.51 -3.50
C GLU A 335 -16.95 2.92 -4.04
N LYS A 336 -16.71 4.22 -4.23
CA LYS A 336 -15.39 4.73 -4.64
C LYS A 336 -14.29 4.40 -3.62
N LEU A 337 -14.56 4.52 -2.32
CA LEU A 337 -13.60 4.12 -1.28
C LEU A 337 -13.29 2.62 -1.34
N TYR A 338 -14.30 1.76 -1.54
CA TYR A 338 -14.07 0.32 -1.71
C TYR A 338 -13.32 0.02 -3.02
N GLN A 339 -13.57 0.74 -4.11
CA GLN A 339 -12.79 0.61 -5.36
C GLN A 339 -11.31 0.99 -5.16
N MET A 340 -11.03 2.04 -4.37
CA MET A 340 -9.66 2.49 -4.08
C MET A 340 -8.89 1.52 -3.19
N PHE A 341 -9.56 0.91 -2.22
CA PHE A 341 -8.90 0.15 -1.16
C PHE A 341 -9.26 -1.33 -1.13
N TYR A 342 -9.96 -1.85 -2.14
CA TYR A 342 -10.47 -3.22 -2.19
C TYR A 342 -9.41 -4.24 -1.76
N TYR A 343 -8.21 -4.15 -2.35
CA TYR A 343 -7.14 -5.07 -2.03
C TYR A 343 -6.52 -4.85 -0.65
N ASP A 344 -6.53 -3.64 -0.10
CA ASP A 344 -6.11 -3.45 1.29
C ASP A 344 -7.05 -4.22 2.24
N PHE A 345 -8.36 -4.21 1.99
CA PHE A 345 -9.29 -5.01 2.81
C PHE A 345 -8.96 -6.51 2.74
N ILE A 346 -8.73 -7.03 1.53
CA ILE A 346 -8.42 -8.46 1.32
C ILE A 346 -7.06 -8.82 1.94
N LEU A 347 -6.01 -8.08 1.60
CA LEU A 347 -4.63 -8.37 2.00
C LEU A 347 -4.42 -8.24 3.51
N PHE A 348 -5.06 -7.26 4.15
CA PHE A 348 -4.94 -7.02 5.58
C PHE A 348 -6.08 -7.62 6.41
N ASN A 349 -6.94 -8.44 5.78
CA ASN A 349 -8.03 -9.19 6.40
C ASN A 349 -9.00 -8.30 7.20
N TYR A 350 -9.48 -7.22 6.56
CA TYR A 350 -10.58 -6.39 7.03
C TYR A 350 -11.89 -6.78 6.36
N ASP A 351 -12.99 -6.59 7.09
CA ASP A 351 -14.32 -6.93 6.60
C ASP A 351 -14.75 -6.00 5.46
N ILE A 352 -15.35 -6.59 4.43
CA ILE A 352 -15.99 -5.86 3.33
C ILE A 352 -17.49 -6.19 3.40
N PRO A 353 -18.39 -5.17 3.49
CA PRO A 353 -19.82 -5.39 3.42
C PRO A 353 -20.20 -6.08 2.10
N LYS A 354 -21.23 -6.95 2.15
CA LYS A 354 -21.59 -7.85 1.03
C LYS A 354 -21.94 -7.10 -0.25
N GLU A 355 -22.45 -5.89 -0.13
CA GLU A 355 -22.80 -4.98 -1.22
C GLU A 355 -21.57 -4.41 -1.94
N PHE A 356 -20.41 -4.33 -1.27
CA PHE A 356 -19.15 -3.85 -1.84
C PHE A 356 -18.17 -4.99 -2.17
N LEU A 357 -18.51 -6.23 -1.82
CA LEU A 357 -17.76 -7.39 -2.27
C LEU A 357 -17.84 -7.47 -3.79
N TRP A 358 -16.68 -7.44 -4.44
CA TRP A 358 -16.59 -7.78 -5.86
C TRP A 358 -17.03 -9.24 -6.03
N LYS A 359 -18.12 -9.45 -6.76
CA LYS A 359 -18.72 -10.78 -7.00
C LYS A 359 -18.10 -11.51 -8.19
N GLY A 360 -16.92 -11.08 -8.65
CA GLY A 360 -16.27 -11.61 -9.84
C GLY A 360 -16.75 -10.93 -11.13
N PRO A 361 -16.35 -11.45 -12.31
CA PRO A 361 -17.05 -11.15 -13.54
C PRO A 361 -18.52 -11.54 -13.45
N ASP A 362 -19.38 -10.63 -13.92
CA ASP A 362 -20.55 -11.08 -14.64
C ASP A 362 -19.96 -11.87 -15.82
N VAL A 363 -19.87 -13.19 -15.65
CA VAL A 363 -19.54 -14.07 -16.77
C VAL A 363 -20.70 -13.86 -17.70
N VAL A 364 -20.53 -12.98 -18.69
CA VAL A 364 -21.30 -13.08 -19.91
C VAL A 364 -20.92 -14.48 -20.38
N PRO A 365 -21.86 -15.46 -20.36
CA PRO A 365 -21.58 -16.74 -20.98
C PRO A 365 -21.01 -16.39 -22.34
N PRO A 366 -19.85 -16.92 -22.76
CA PRO A 366 -19.41 -16.71 -24.12
C PRO A 366 -20.63 -17.05 -24.97
N ASP A 367 -21.14 -16.08 -25.73
CA ASP A 367 -22.19 -16.35 -26.68
C ASP A 367 -21.71 -17.60 -27.41
N THR A 368 -22.43 -18.70 -27.21
CA THR A 368 -22.17 -19.95 -27.88
C THR A 368 -22.53 -19.72 -29.34
N PRO A 369 -21.57 -19.66 -30.28
CA PRO A 369 -21.83 -20.16 -31.61
C PRO A 369 -22.05 -21.69 -31.55
#